data_AF-A0A9P5WXH6-F1
#
_entry.id   AF-A0A9P5WXH6-F1
#
_cell.length_a   1.000
_cell.length_b   1.000
_cell.length_c   1.000
_cell.angle_alpha   90.00
_cell.angle_beta   90.00
_cell.angle_gamma   90.00
#
_symmetry.space_group_name_H-M   'P 1'
#
loop_
_entity.id
_entity.type
_entity.pdbx_description
1 polymer ?
#
loop_
_entity_poly.entity_id
_entity_poly.type
_entity_poly.pdbx_seq_one_letter_code
_entity_poly.pdbx_strand_id
1 'polypeptide(L)'
;FVRLFTAKSDKMPNSDLWDLSVDNKQTLCFSKRLSSIRTMKNKAETLYMFDFGSSSTVPWKLAVSSASAVLYICHLHEGMSEEDLVWELVQNGVHFCTLQHCDTLNLAPIERLSVMMVPMRLSRHVFDKRDHDFY
;
A
#
# COMPACT_ATOMS: atom_id res chain seq x y z
N PHE A 1 33.10 9.13 17.08
CA PHE A 1 33.55 7.74 16.89
C PHE A 1 32.36 6.90 16.45
N VAL A 2 32.24 6.59 15.16
CA VAL A 2 31.22 5.67 14.65
C VAL A 2 31.87 4.29 14.53
N ARG A 3 31.39 3.31 15.29
CA ARG A 3 31.85 1.92 15.21
C ARG A 3 31.15 1.26 14.03
N LEU A 4 31.93 0.82 13.05
CA LEU A 4 31.44 0.00 11.95
C LEU A 4 31.14 -1.41 12.50
N PHE A 5 29.88 -1.84 12.42
CA PHE A 5 29.50 -3.21 12.69
C PHE A 5 29.71 -4.02 11.41
N THR A 6 30.74 -4.86 11.36
CA THR A 6 30.94 -5.81 10.28
C THR A 6 30.18 -7.09 10.60
N ALA A 7 29.10 -7.35 9.86
CA ALA A 7 28.39 -8.62 9.92
C ALA A 7 29.18 -9.69 9.16
N LYS A 8 29.36 -10.88 9.75
CA LYS A 8 29.86 -12.08 9.07
C LYS A 8 28.69 -12.80 8.41
N SER A 9 28.60 -12.79 7.08
CA SER A 9 27.85 -13.78 6.28
C SER A 9 28.22 -13.67 4.79
N ASP A 10 28.57 -14.79 4.15
CA ASP A 10 29.09 -14.93 2.78
C ASP A 10 28.07 -14.68 1.65
N LYS A 11 26.92 -14.07 1.95
CA LYS A 11 25.96 -13.61 0.94
C LYS A 11 25.53 -12.20 1.30
N MET A 12 26.22 -11.23 0.73
CA MET A 12 25.78 -9.85 0.75
C MET A 12 24.37 -9.81 0.10
N PRO A 13 23.36 -9.21 0.75
CA PRO A 13 22.06 -9.03 0.13
C PRO A 13 22.22 -8.28 -1.20
N ASN A 14 21.29 -8.46 -2.14
CA ASN A 14 21.27 -7.65 -3.35
C ASN A 14 21.42 -6.17 -2.97
N SER A 15 22.25 -5.42 -3.70
CA SER A 15 22.58 -4.02 -3.39
C SER A 15 21.34 -3.14 -3.27
N ASP A 16 20.29 -3.46 -4.04
CA ASP A 16 19.00 -2.78 -4.03
C ASP A 16 18.24 -2.95 -2.71
N LEU A 17 18.53 -4.00 -1.95
CA LEU A 17 17.90 -4.31 -0.66
C LEU A 17 18.71 -3.82 0.53
N TRP A 18 19.86 -3.17 0.30
CA TRP A 18 20.77 -2.76 1.37
C TRP A 18 21.02 -1.25 1.33
N ASP A 19 20.29 -0.50 2.16
CA ASP A 19 20.36 0.98 2.25
C ASP A 19 21.75 1.52 2.63
N LEU A 20 22.62 0.66 3.18
CA LEU A 20 24.00 1.00 3.54
C LEU A 20 25.02 0.58 2.48
N SER A 21 24.57 -0.02 1.36
CA SER A 21 25.49 -0.36 0.27
C SER A 21 26.05 0.92 -0.34
N VAL A 22 27.32 0.87 -0.73
CA VAL A 22 28.00 2.03 -1.32
C VAL A 22 27.33 2.48 -2.62
N ASP A 23 26.65 1.55 -3.29
CA ASP A 23 25.94 1.75 -4.55
C ASP A 23 24.46 2.15 -4.35
N ASN A 24 23.89 1.92 -3.16
CA ASN A 24 22.52 2.27 -2.79
C ASN A 24 22.48 3.54 -1.94
N LYS A 25 23.14 4.60 -2.42
CA LYS A 25 22.99 5.95 -1.86
C LYS A 25 21.80 6.64 -2.50
N GLN A 26 20.61 6.04 -2.45
CA GLN A 26 19.40 6.74 -2.85
C GLN A 26 19.15 7.88 -1.86
N THR A 27 19.64 9.05 -2.25
CA THR A 27 19.50 10.26 -1.47
C THR A 27 18.05 10.69 -1.58
N LEU A 28 17.36 10.89 -0.46
CA LEU A 28 15.99 11.43 -0.45
C LEU A 28 15.94 12.87 -0.98
N CYS A 29 17.07 13.58 -0.98
CA CYS A 29 17.22 14.83 -1.72
C CYS A 29 16.91 14.57 -3.19
N PHE A 30 15.97 15.33 -3.74
CA PHE A 30 15.48 15.23 -5.13
C PHE A 30 14.48 14.11 -5.44
N SER A 31 14.05 13.31 -4.45
CA SER A 31 12.97 12.35 -4.68
C SER A 31 11.70 13.09 -5.10
N LYS A 32 11.23 12.83 -6.32
CA LYS A 32 9.97 13.42 -6.82
C LYS A 32 8.80 13.04 -5.91
N ARG A 33 8.84 11.84 -5.34
CA ARG A 33 7.83 11.35 -4.39
C ARG A 33 7.78 12.20 -3.13
N LEU A 34 8.93 12.58 -2.57
CA LEU A 34 8.95 13.43 -1.38
C LEU A 34 8.25 14.78 -1.65
N SER A 35 8.43 15.35 -2.85
CA SER A 35 7.79 16.60 -3.24
C SER A 35 6.27 16.48 -3.46
N SER A 36 5.77 15.28 -3.71
CA SER A 36 4.34 14.99 -3.90
C SER A 36 3.57 14.81 -2.58
N ILE A 37 4.25 14.79 -1.43
CA ILE A 37 3.59 14.55 -0.14
C ILE A 37 2.78 15.77 0.28
N ARG A 38 1.51 15.52 0.60
CA ARG A 38 0.57 16.46 1.20
C ARG A 38 0.14 15.93 2.56
N THR A 39 0.35 16.72 3.60
CA THR A 39 -0.06 16.36 4.96
C THR A 39 -1.50 16.79 5.19
N MET A 40 -2.35 15.83 5.53
CA MET A 40 -3.75 16.04 5.90
C MET A 40 -3.89 15.80 7.40
N LYS A 41 -4.27 16.82 8.15
CA LYS A 41 -4.47 16.71 9.60
C LYS A 41 -5.95 16.69 9.92
N ASN A 42 -6.42 15.64 10.58
CA ASN A 42 -7.70 15.60 11.27
C ASN A 42 -7.44 15.68 12.79
N LYS A 43 -8.48 15.96 13.58
CA LYS A 43 -8.41 16.07 15.04
C LYS A 43 -7.85 14.81 15.72
N ALA A 44 -8.03 13.65 15.10
CA ALA A 44 -7.58 12.36 15.62
C ALA A 44 -6.24 11.89 15.04
N GLU A 45 -5.96 12.16 13.76
CA GLU A 45 -4.86 11.52 13.04
C GLU A 45 -4.25 12.43 11.95
N THR A 46 -2.97 12.20 11.67
CA THR A 46 -2.27 12.81 10.54
C THR A 46 -2.09 11.76 9.45
N LEU A 47 -2.53 12.10 8.23
CA LEU A 47 -2.32 11.31 7.03
C LEU A 47 -1.32 12.03 6.11
N TYR A 48 -0.45 11.24 5.49
CA TYR A 48 0.49 11.68 4.47
C TYR A 48 0.01 11.12 3.14
N MET A 49 -0.55 12.01 2.31
CA MET A 49 -1.10 11.67 1.01
C MET A 49 -0.05 11.95 -0.07
N PHE A 50 0.16 11.01 -0.98
CA PHE A 50 0.97 11.19 -2.17
C PHE A 50 0.09 11.73 -3.30
N ASP A 51 0.36 12.97 -3.71
CA ASP A 51 -0.36 13.67 -4.78
C ASP A 51 0.53 13.83 -6.01
N PHE A 52 0.44 12.86 -6.92
CA PHE A 52 1.22 12.84 -8.16
C PHE A 52 0.68 13.81 -9.23
N GLY A 53 -0.40 14.55 -8.94
CA GLY A 53 -0.96 15.57 -9.84
C GLY A 53 -1.27 15.01 -11.23
N SER A 54 -0.79 15.70 -12.26
CA SER A 54 -0.99 15.29 -13.67
C SER A 54 -0.28 14.01 -14.08
N SER A 55 0.65 13.51 -13.25
CA SER A 55 1.36 12.26 -13.49
C SER A 55 0.60 11.05 -12.94
N SER A 56 -0.54 11.28 -12.29
CA SER A 56 -1.33 10.22 -11.67
C SER A 56 -2.02 9.35 -12.72
N THR A 57 -1.90 8.03 -12.57
CA THR A 57 -2.53 7.05 -13.48
C THR A 57 -3.86 6.51 -12.95
N VAL A 58 -4.16 6.78 -11.68
CA VAL A 58 -5.33 6.27 -10.97
C VAL A 58 -6.21 7.42 -10.46
N PRO A 59 -7.53 7.20 -10.28
CA PRO A 59 -8.44 8.26 -9.82
C PRO A 59 -8.36 8.54 -8.31
N TRP A 60 -7.67 7.67 -7.56
CA TRP A 60 -7.46 7.77 -6.11
C TRP A 60 -6.01 8.15 -5.79
N LYS A 61 -5.78 8.67 -4.59
CA LYS A 61 -4.47 9.04 -4.05
C LYS A 61 -4.09 8.09 -2.94
N LEU A 62 -2.83 7.68 -2.92
CA LEU A 62 -2.29 6.84 -1.84
C LEU A 62 -2.06 7.68 -0.59
N ALA A 63 -2.50 7.21 0.57
CA ALA A 63 -2.22 7.86 1.84
C ALA A 63 -1.79 6.86 2.92
N VAL A 64 -0.88 7.29 3.79
CA VAL A 64 -0.35 6.51 4.92
C VAL A 64 -0.37 7.33 6.20
N SER A 65 -0.47 6.69 7.36
CA SER A 65 -0.55 7.37 8.67
C SER A 65 0.81 7.52 9.37
N SER A 66 1.84 6.79 8.93
CA SER A 66 3.18 6.80 9.55
C SER A 66 4.22 7.49 8.66
N ALA A 67 5.08 8.30 9.27
CA ALA A 67 6.25 8.85 8.62
C ALA A 67 7.24 7.76 8.16
N SER A 68 7.31 6.62 8.85
CA SER A 68 8.15 5.49 8.42
C SER A 68 7.66 4.89 7.09
N ALA A 69 6.33 4.76 6.92
CA ALA A 69 5.74 4.29 5.69
C ALA A 69 5.95 5.28 4.54
N VAL A 70 5.91 6.58 4.82
CA VAL A 70 6.26 7.63 3.84
C VAL A 70 7.69 7.45 3.34
N LEU A 71 8.65 7.33 4.27
CA LEU A 71 10.05 7.16 3.91
C LEU A 71 10.25 5.88 3.11
N TYR A 72 9.63 4.78 3.53
CA TYR A 72 9.65 3.52 2.79
C TYR A 72 9.19 3.71 1.33
N ILE A 73 8.05 4.35 1.09
CA ILE A 73 7.54 4.64 -0.26
C ILE A 73 8.49 5.54 -1.06
N CYS A 74 9.13 6.52 -0.40
CA CYS A 74 10.11 7.39 -1.02
C CYS A 74 11.40 6.66 -1.44
N HIS A 75 11.73 5.54 -0.80
CA HIS A 75 12.88 4.69 -1.14
C HIS A 75 12.58 3.65 -2.22
N LEU A 76 11.30 3.41 -2.54
CA LEU A 76 10.95 2.53 -3.65
C LEU A 76 11.37 3.14 -4.99
N HIS A 77 11.56 2.31 -6.02
CA HIS A 77 12.01 2.75 -7.35
C HIS A 77 11.06 3.82 -7.95
N GLU A 78 11.58 4.98 -8.37
CA GLU A 78 10.77 6.14 -8.80
C GLU A 78 9.82 5.85 -9.97
N GLY A 79 10.16 4.88 -10.82
CA GLY A 79 9.35 4.49 -11.98
C GLY A 79 8.17 3.58 -11.68
N MET A 80 7.98 3.15 -10.42
CA MET A 80 6.80 2.34 -10.05
C MET A 80 5.51 3.16 -10.14
N SER A 81 4.47 2.54 -10.71
CA SER A 81 3.13 3.11 -10.77
C SER A 81 2.46 3.14 -9.39
N GLU A 82 1.36 3.87 -9.25
CA GLU A 82 0.60 3.90 -7.99
C GLU A 82 0.05 2.52 -7.60
N GLU A 83 -0.31 1.69 -8.58
CA GLU A 83 -0.77 0.31 -8.35
C GLU A 83 0.38 -0.59 -7.88
N ASP A 84 1.57 -0.46 -8.47
CA ASP A 84 2.77 -1.19 -8.03
C ASP A 84 3.13 -0.82 -6.59
N LEU A 85 3.03 0.47 -6.24
CA LEU A 85 3.26 0.94 -4.88
C LEU A 85 2.26 0.32 -3.90
N VAL A 86 0.97 0.29 -4.25
CA VAL A 86 -0.05 -0.36 -3.43
C VAL A 86 0.24 -1.86 -3.27
N TRP A 87 0.61 -2.54 -4.36
CA TRP A 87 0.96 -3.95 -4.31
C TRP A 87 2.14 -4.21 -3.36
N GLU A 88 3.20 -3.40 -3.46
CA GLU A 88 4.36 -3.49 -2.60
C GLU A 88 3.99 -3.29 -1.12
N LEU A 89 3.12 -2.32 -0.81
CA LEU A 89 2.64 -2.08 0.54
C LEU A 89 1.82 -3.27 1.08
N VAL A 90 0.97 -3.88 0.24
CA VAL A 90 0.22 -5.09 0.61
C VAL A 90 1.15 -6.26 0.91
N GLN A 91 2.14 -6.51 0.04
CA GLN A 91 3.10 -7.61 0.21
C GLN A 91 3.92 -7.46 1.49
N ASN A 92 4.25 -6.22 1.87
CA ASN A 92 5.03 -5.92 3.06
C ASN A 92 4.18 -5.64 4.32
N GLY A 93 2.85 -5.80 4.23
CA GLY A 93 1.92 -5.60 5.35
C GLY A 93 1.91 -4.15 5.89
N VAL A 94 2.24 -3.18 5.05
CA VAL A 94 2.24 -1.76 5.41
C VAL A 94 0.82 -1.23 5.33
N HIS A 95 0.33 -0.62 6.41
CA HIS A 95 -1.02 -0.06 6.43
C HIS A 95 -1.11 1.22 5.59
N PHE A 96 -2.10 1.30 4.71
CA PHE A 96 -2.39 2.46 3.87
C PHE A 96 -3.89 2.59 3.62
N CYS A 97 -4.30 3.73 3.08
CA CYS A 97 -5.63 3.96 2.55
C CYS A 97 -5.59 4.66 1.19
N THR A 98 -6.64 4.47 0.40
CA THR A 98 -6.84 5.15 -0.87
C THR A 98 -7.88 6.26 -0.70
N LEU A 99 -7.53 7.48 -1.08
CA LEU A 99 -8.41 8.65 -0.96
C LEU A 99 -8.85 9.11 -2.33
N GLN A 100 -10.15 9.30 -2.54
CA GLN A 100 -10.69 9.85 -3.78
C GLN A 100 -11.58 11.04 -3.47
N HIS A 101 -11.56 12.05 -4.34
CA HIS A 101 -12.44 13.20 -4.20
C HIS A 101 -13.90 12.76 -4.35
N CYS A 102 -14.79 13.25 -3.50
CA CYS A 102 -16.20 12.85 -3.54
C CYS A 102 -16.84 13.11 -4.91
N ASP A 103 -16.48 14.22 -5.55
CA ASP A 103 -17.05 14.63 -6.83
C ASP A 103 -16.63 13.73 -8.01
N THR A 104 -15.60 12.90 -7.82
CA THR A 104 -15.14 11.94 -8.86
C THR A 104 -15.64 10.53 -8.60
N LEU A 105 -16.39 10.30 -7.51
CA LEU A 105 -16.99 9.01 -7.22
C LEU A 105 -18.20 8.79 -8.11
N ASN A 106 -18.16 7.72 -8.90
CA ASN A 106 -19.35 7.22 -9.57
C ASN A 106 -20.18 6.43 -8.58
N LEU A 107 -21.49 6.66 -8.57
CA LEU A 107 -22.42 5.79 -7.87
C LEU A 107 -22.23 4.36 -8.38
N ALA A 108 -21.95 3.44 -7.47
CA ALA A 108 -21.95 2.03 -7.82
C ALA A 108 -23.30 1.71 -8.48
N PRO A 109 -23.31 0.95 -9.58
CA PRO A 109 -24.55 0.42 -10.11
C PRO A 109 -25.31 -0.21 -8.95
N ILE A 110 -26.61 0.07 -8.83
CA ILE A 110 -27.47 -0.67 -7.93
C ILE A 110 -27.53 -2.08 -8.51
N GLU A 111 -26.52 -2.90 -8.23
CA GLU A 111 -26.67 -4.34 -8.29
C GLU A 111 -27.83 -4.61 -7.35
N ARG A 112 -28.98 -4.96 -7.94
CA ARG A 112 -30.04 -5.62 -7.18
C ARG A 112 -29.30 -6.69 -6.42
N LEU A 113 -29.20 -6.54 -5.11
CA LEU A 113 -28.64 -7.54 -4.23
C LEU A 113 -29.23 -8.85 -4.72
N SER A 114 -28.42 -9.67 -5.40
CA SER A 114 -28.79 -11.04 -5.57
C SER A 114 -28.85 -11.48 -4.13
N VAL A 115 -30.07 -11.65 -3.62
CA VAL A 115 -30.27 -12.10 -2.26
C VAL A 115 -29.70 -13.50 -2.30
N MET A 116 -28.39 -13.59 -2.07
CA MET A 116 -27.67 -14.83 -1.90
C MET A 116 -28.18 -15.28 -0.54
N MET A 117 -29.34 -15.92 -0.57
CA MET A 117 -29.94 -16.56 0.57
C MET A 117 -28.94 -17.63 0.98
N VAL A 118 -28.04 -17.28 1.89
CA VAL A 118 -27.20 -18.25 2.56
C VAL A 118 -28.17 -19.23 3.21
N PRO A 119 -28.13 -20.52 2.84
CA PRO A 119 -29.05 -21.49 3.40
C PRO A 119 -28.86 -21.51 4.93
N MET A 120 -29.93 -21.26 5.67
CA MET A 120 -29.88 -21.36 7.12
C MET A 120 -29.66 -22.83 7.49
N ARG A 121 -28.43 -23.18 7.89
CA ARG A 121 -28.09 -24.53 8.34
C ARG A 121 -28.52 -24.70 9.79
N LEU A 122 -29.36 -25.70 10.04
CA LEU A 122 -29.76 -26.08 11.41
C LEU A 122 -28.59 -26.80 12.10
N SER A 123 -28.59 -26.86 13.43
CA SER A 123 -27.51 -27.46 14.25
C SER A 123 -27.16 -28.92 13.93
N ARG A 124 -28.02 -29.61 13.18
CA ARG A 124 -27.87 -31.00 12.73
C ARG A 124 -27.43 -31.14 11.26
N HIS A 125 -27.08 -30.04 10.60
CA HIS A 125 -26.63 -30.04 9.21
C HIS A 125 -25.25 -30.71 9.10
N VAL A 126 -25.13 -31.67 8.18
CA VAL A 126 -23.85 -32.29 7.82
C VAL A 126 -23.48 -31.76 6.44
N PHE A 127 -22.29 -31.18 6.35
CA PHE A 127 -21.79 -30.59 5.11
C PHE A 127 -21.68 -31.64 4.01
N ASP A 128 -22.25 -31.37 2.83
CA ASP A 128 -22.24 -32.26 1.69
C ASP A 128 -21.77 -31.57 0.39
N LYS A 129 -21.77 -32.33 -0.71
CA LYS A 129 -21.32 -31.84 -2.02
C LYS A 129 -22.10 -30.60 -2.50
N ARG A 130 -23.39 -30.48 -2.15
CA ARG A 130 -24.22 -29.33 -2.53
C ARG A 130 -23.79 -28.07 -1.78
N ASP A 131 -23.28 -28.22 -0.56
CA ASP A 131 -22.68 -27.10 0.15
C ASP A 131 -21.39 -26.65 -0.53
N HIS A 132 -20.56 -27.59 -1.02
CA HIS A 132 -19.35 -27.27 -1.79
C HIS A 132 -19.70 -26.56 -3.10
N ASP A 133 -20.66 -27.07 -3.86
CA ASP A 133 -21.04 -26.51 -5.17
C ASP A 133 -21.75 -25.13 -5.05
N PHE A 134 -22.16 -24.72 -3.83
CA PHE A 134 -22.76 -23.42 -3.56
C PHE A 134 -21.74 -22.32 -3.23
N TYR A 135 -20.53 -22.69 -2.77
CA TYR A 135 -19.43 -21.77 -2.47
C TYR A 135 -18.49 -21.62 -3.66
#